data_AF-A0A9P6Y0A8-F1
#
_entry.id   AF-A0A9P6Y0A8-F1
#
_cell.length_a   1.000
_cell.length_b   1.000
_cell.length_c   1.000
_cell.angle_alpha   90.00
_cell.angle_beta   90.00
_cell.angle_gamma   90.00
#
_symmetry.space_group_name_H-M   'P 1'
#
loop_
_entity.id
_entity.type
_entity.pdbx_description
1 polymer ?
#
loop_
_entity_poly.entity_id
_entity_poly.type
_entity_poly.pdbx_seq_one_letter_code
_entity_poly.pdbx_strand_id
1 'polypeptide(L)'
;MLSVQGHGLAGPEVLAAMQRSFEESRGALAARLLAALEAGQAAGGQRSGQWSAALLVRTPGGDWQDTDLRVDADPRAVARLRELYDMRLSNDAIIRAEQRWEKGDVAAARAALATALSLAHGWDRTWARAARLAMRQGDTALAREYLAGLRTLNPGWVKQELALPLYAPLQGDAVVEAWR
;
A
#
# COMPACT_ATOMS: atom_id res chain seq x y z
N MET A 1 13.39 18.48 16.80
CA MET A 1 12.34 19.06 17.64
C MET A 1 11.00 18.62 17.08
N LEU A 2 10.08 18.13 17.94
CA LEU A 2 8.70 17.81 17.58
C LEU A 2 7.81 18.94 18.10
N SER A 3 6.77 19.31 17.34
CA SER A 3 5.67 20.13 17.83
C SER A 3 4.35 19.52 17.35
N VAL A 4 3.34 19.52 18.21
CA VAL A 4 1.99 19.06 17.91
C VAL A 4 1.02 20.16 18.30
N GLN A 5 0.12 20.50 17.39
CA GLN A 5 -0.79 21.63 17.55
C GLN A 5 -2.18 21.23 17.05
N GLY A 6 -3.22 21.88 17.59
CA GLY A 6 -4.58 21.67 17.10
C GLY A 6 -5.57 22.69 17.65
N HIS A 7 -6.67 22.85 16.93
CA HIS A 7 -7.77 23.75 17.25
C HIS A 7 -9.10 22.99 17.15
N GLY A 8 -10.07 23.33 17.99
CA GLY A 8 -11.38 22.67 17.99
C GLY A 8 -11.33 21.18 18.36
N LEU A 9 -10.31 20.76 19.11
CA LEU A 9 -10.13 19.37 19.55
C LEU A 9 -11.15 18.98 20.63
N ALA A 10 -11.48 17.69 20.72
CA ALA A 10 -12.34 17.15 21.78
C ALA A 10 -11.85 17.58 23.17
N GLY A 11 -10.57 17.36 23.44
CA GLY A 11 -9.88 17.81 24.64
C GLY A 11 -8.34 17.74 24.51
N PRO A 12 -7.60 18.15 25.56
CA PRO A 12 -6.13 18.17 25.56
C PRO A 12 -5.50 16.78 25.39
N GLU A 13 -6.22 15.71 25.73
CA GLU A 13 -5.82 14.32 25.56
C GLU A 13 -5.46 13.96 24.12
N VAL A 14 -6.07 14.65 23.13
CA VAL A 14 -5.77 14.46 21.71
C VAL A 14 -4.30 14.78 21.42
N LEU A 15 -3.82 15.96 21.82
CA LEU A 15 -2.42 16.36 21.60
C LEU A 15 -1.46 15.47 22.39
N ALA A 16 -1.83 15.11 23.62
CA ALA A 16 -1.02 14.25 24.46
C ALA A 16 -0.88 12.83 23.85
N ALA A 17 -1.95 12.28 23.26
CA ALA A 17 -1.91 10.99 22.57
C ALA A 17 -1.06 11.03 21.30
N MET A 18 -1.18 12.09 20.50
CA MET A 18 -0.36 12.29 19.29
C MET A 18 1.14 12.36 19.64
N GLN A 19 1.50 13.17 20.64
CA GLN A 19 2.89 13.31 21.07
C GLN A 19 3.48 11.97 21.55
N ARG A 20 2.79 11.31 22.50
CA ARG A 20 3.25 10.02 23.03
C ARG A 20 3.43 8.98 21.93
N SER A 21 2.44 8.83 21.04
CA SER A 21 2.52 7.87 19.94
C SER A 21 3.70 8.15 19.00
N PHE A 22 4.00 9.42 18.69
CA PHE A 22 5.18 9.76 17.91
C PHE A 22 6.51 9.41 18.61
N GLU A 23 6.59 9.66 19.92
CA GLU A 23 7.79 9.41 20.72
C GLU A 23 8.05 7.91 20.93
N GLU A 24 7.00 7.12 21.11
CA GLU A 24 7.06 5.67 21.33
C GLU A 24 7.22 4.87 20.02
N SER A 25 6.70 5.39 18.91
CA SER A 25 6.78 4.73 17.60
C SER A 25 8.20 4.73 17.04
N ARG A 26 8.55 3.63 16.35
CA ARG A 26 9.86 3.40 15.73
C ARG A 26 9.72 3.22 14.22
N GLY A 27 10.84 3.36 13.51
CA GLY A 27 10.89 3.17 12.06
C GLY A 27 10.82 4.48 11.28
N ALA A 28 10.30 4.40 10.04
CA ALA A 28 10.26 5.53 9.12
C ALA A 28 9.45 6.71 9.68
N LEU A 29 9.92 7.94 9.44
CA LEU A 29 9.26 9.16 9.93
C LEU A 29 7.79 9.24 9.50
N ALA A 30 7.48 8.85 8.25
CA ALA A 30 6.12 8.81 7.73
C ALA A 30 5.19 7.91 8.57
N ALA A 31 5.65 6.71 8.94
CA ALA A 31 4.88 5.78 9.76
C ALA A 31 4.63 6.33 11.18
N ARG A 32 5.63 7.00 11.76
CA ARG A 32 5.54 7.61 13.10
C ARG A 32 4.57 8.79 13.14
N LEU A 33 4.61 9.65 12.13
CA LEU A 33 3.66 10.76 11.98
C LEU A 33 2.23 10.26 11.78
N LEU A 34 2.06 9.22 10.97
CA LEU A 34 0.74 8.61 10.75
C LEU A 34 0.20 7.93 12.02
N ALA A 35 1.04 7.23 12.78
CA ALA A 35 0.67 6.65 14.07
C ALA A 35 0.23 7.72 15.08
N ALA A 36 0.87 8.90 15.05
CA ALA A 36 0.44 10.04 15.85
C ALA A 36 -0.95 10.54 15.44
N LEU A 37 -1.22 10.70 14.14
CA LEU A 37 -2.56 11.09 13.64
C LEU A 37 -3.65 10.08 14.06
N GLU A 38 -3.37 8.78 13.94
CA GLU A 38 -4.28 7.71 14.36
C GLU A 38 -4.58 7.78 15.86
N ALA A 39 -3.55 7.99 16.69
CA ALA A 39 -3.71 8.13 18.14
C ALA A 39 -4.51 9.39 18.53
N GLY A 40 -4.27 10.51 17.85
CA GLY A 40 -5.04 11.73 18.05
C GLY A 40 -6.53 11.56 17.70
N GLN A 41 -6.81 10.89 16.58
CA GLN A 41 -8.18 10.58 16.18
C GLN A 41 -8.86 9.63 17.17
N ALA A 42 -8.16 8.60 17.65
CA ALA A 42 -8.68 7.67 18.65
C ALA A 42 -8.94 8.32 20.02
N ALA A 43 -8.19 9.37 20.37
CA ALA A 43 -8.39 10.17 21.57
C ALA A 43 -9.54 11.19 21.46
N GLY A 44 -10.32 11.16 20.37
CA GLY A 44 -11.51 12.00 20.16
C GLY A 44 -11.38 12.99 19.01
N GLY A 45 -10.16 13.25 18.53
CA GLY A 45 -9.89 14.07 17.36
C GLY A 45 -10.50 15.49 17.42
N GLN A 46 -10.91 15.99 16.27
CA GLN A 46 -11.62 17.26 16.14
C GLN A 46 -13.10 17.10 16.52
N ARG A 47 -13.66 18.05 17.29
CA ARG A 47 -15.07 18.01 17.75
C ARG A 47 -16.09 17.90 16.63
N SER A 48 -15.80 18.49 15.48
CA SER A 48 -16.66 18.47 14.29
C SER A 48 -16.50 17.21 13.44
N GLY A 49 -15.67 16.25 13.86
CA GLY A 49 -15.27 15.09 13.05
C GLY A 49 -14.15 15.40 12.07
N GLN A 50 -13.73 14.36 11.33
CA GLN A 50 -12.68 14.43 10.32
C GLN A 50 -13.28 14.47 8.91
N TRP A 51 -12.59 15.16 7.99
CA TRP A 51 -12.92 15.16 6.57
C TRP A 51 -11.68 15.07 5.68
N SER A 52 -10.57 15.62 6.14
CA SER A 52 -9.31 15.57 5.40
C SER A 52 -8.17 15.13 6.30
N ALA A 53 -7.15 14.55 5.67
CA ALA A 53 -5.91 14.17 6.32
C ALA A 53 -4.79 14.18 5.28
N ALA A 54 -3.59 14.57 5.69
CA ALA A 54 -2.42 14.58 4.81
C ALA A 54 -1.16 14.16 5.56
N LEU A 55 -0.23 13.56 4.82
CA LEU A 55 1.09 13.17 5.30
C LEU A 55 2.14 13.64 4.30
N LEU A 56 3.03 14.52 4.76
CA LEU A 56 4.14 15.04 3.98
C LEU A 56 5.47 14.75 4.68
N VAL A 57 6.36 14.03 4.01
CA VAL A 57 7.73 13.77 4.45
C VAL A 57 8.66 14.00 3.27
N ARG A 58 9.65 14.88 3.45
CA ARG A 58 10.61 15.25 2.42
C ARG A 58 12.02 14.89 2.85
N THR A 59 12.79 14.35 1.92
CA THR A 59 14.25 14.27 2.03
C THR A 59 14.86 15.67 1.83
N PRO A 60 16.08 15.93 2.35
CA PRO A 60 16.70 17.27 2.24
C PRO A 60 16.85 17.81 0.81
N GLY A 61 16.97 16.94 -0.19
CA GLY A 61 17.11 17.31 -1.60
C GLY A 61 15.89 17.06 -2.48
N GLY A 62 14.82 16.47 -1.94
CA GLY A 62 13.73 15.90 -2.73
C GLY A 62 14.17 14.62 -3.46
N ASP A 63 13.46 13.53 -3.23
CA ASP A 63 13.83 12.22 -3.78
C ASP A 63 12.59 11.33 -3.94
N TRP A 64 12.73 10.20 -4.62
CA TRP A 64 11.69 9.19 -4.74
C TRP A 64 11.24 8.65 -3.37
N GLN A 65 12.06 8.79 -2.32
CA GLN A 65 11.72 8.46 -0.93
C GLN A 65 10.72 9.41 -0.27
N ASP A 66 10.42 10.56 -0.89
CA ASP A 66 9.44 11.49 -0.37
C ASP A 66 8.04 10.85 -0.30
N THR A 67 7.31 11.21 0.74
CA THR A 67 5.91 10.82 0.96
C THR A 67 5.06 12.06 0.89
N ASP A 68 4.08 12.07 -0.01
CA ASP A 68 3.06 13.12 -0.13
C ASP A 68 1.73 12.43 -0.40
N LEU A 69 0.94 12.27 0.66
CA LEU A 69 -0.33 11.56 0.63
C LEU A 69 -1.41 12.48 1.18
N ARG A 70 -2.57 12.48 0.51
CA ARG A 70 -3.68 13.37 0.83
C ARG A 70 -5.01 12.65 0.66
N VAL A 71 -5.89 12.87 1.62
CA VAL A 71 -7.30 12.56 1.55
C VAL A 71 -8.02 13.88 1.73
N ASP A 72 -8.61 14.40 0.66
CA ASP A 72 -9.19 15.75 0.68
C ASP A 72 -10.64 15.74 1.20
N ALA A 73 -11.38 14.62 1.08
CA ALA A 73 -12.75 14.48 1.58
C ALA A 73 -13.17 13.02 1.84
N ASP A 74 -13.12 12.57 3.11
CA ASP A 74 -13.70 11.31 3.58
C ASP A 74 -13.97 11.40 5.11
N PRO A 75 -15.13 10.97 5.63
CA PRO A 75 -15.41 10.95 7.08
C PRO A 75 -14.48 10.01 7.88
N ARG A 76 -13.67 9.21 7.20
CA ARG A 76 -12.62 8.33 7.73
C ARG A 76 -11.22 8.75 7.26
N ALA A 77 -11.00 10.04 6.99
CA ALA A 77 -9.78 10.55 6.35
C ALA A 77 -8.45 10.01 6.90
N VAL A 78 -8.27 9.91 8.23
CA VAL A 78 -7.05 9.36 8.83
C VAL A 78 -6.88 7.87 8.51
N ALA A 79 -7.95 7.09 8.55
CA ALA A 79 -7.91 5.68 8.16
C ALA A 79 -7.64 5.51 6.65
N ARG A 80 -8.23 6.37 5.81
CA ARG A 80 -7.92 6.41 4.37
C ARG A 80 -6.47 6.78 4.08
N LEU A 81 -5.91 7.71 4.86
CA LEU A 81 -4.51 8.09 4.74
C LEU A 81 -3.58 6.91 5.09
N ARG A 82 -3.98 6.06 6.04
CA ARG A 82 -3.31 4.78 6.32
C ARG A 82 -3.37 3.82 5.14
N GLU A 83 -4.55 3.62 4.55
CA GLU A 83 -4.70 2.79 3.36
C GLU A 83 -3.78 3.25 2.22
N LEU A 84 -3.69 4.57 1.97
CA LEU A 84 -2.77 5.14 0.98
C LEU A 84 -1.29 4.88 1.31
N TYR A 85 -0.91 4.99 2.59
CA TYR A 85 0.46 4.72 3.03
C TYR A 85 0.82 3.24 2.89
N ASP A 86 -0.10 2.35 3.22
CA ASP A 86 0.06 0.92 3.05
C ASP A 86 0.16 0.55 1.56
N MET A 87 -0.62 1.16 0.67
CA MET A 87 -0.48 1.00 -0.78
C MET A 87 0.92 1.42 -1.26
N ARG A 88 1.47 2.51 -0.73
CA ARG A 88 2.86 2.91 -1.01
C ARG A 88 3.86 1.83 -0.56
N LEU A 89 3.70 1.30 0.65
CA LEU A 89 4.54 0.20 1.15
C LEU A 89 4.36 -1.10 0.34
N SER A 90 3.14 -1.36 -0.16
CA SER A 90 2.84 -2.46 -1.08
C SER A 90 3.67 -2.33 -2.37
N ASN A 91 3.75 -1.12 -2.94
CA ASN A 91 4.59 -0.86 -4.12
C ASN A 91 6.06 -1.22 -3.84
N ASP A 92 6.58 -0.73 -2.71
CA ASP A 92 7.98 -0.91 -2.35
C ASP A 92 8.29 -2.38 -2.08
N ALA A 93 7.33 -3.10 -1.48
CA ALA A 93 7.43 -4.52 -1.22
C ALA A 93 7.42 -5.35 -2.53
N ILE A 94 6.56 -5.04 -3.50
CA ILE A 94 6.56 -5.77 -4.78
C ILE A 94 7.83 -5.49 -5.61
N ILE A 95 8.35 -4.25 -5.58
CA ILE A 95 9.66 -3.93 -6.19
C ILE A 95 10.76 -4.77 -5.54
N ARG A 96 10.79 -4.83 -4.21
CA ARG A 96 11.77 -5.65 -3.47
C ARG A 96 11.61 -7.14 -3.79
N ALA A 97 10.39 -7.64 -3.95
CA ALA A 97 10.15 -9.04 -4.30
C ALA A 97 10.78 -9.40 -5.65
N GLU A 98 10.57 -8.55 -6.66
CA GLU A 98 11.16 -8.71 -7.99
C GLU A 98 12.69 -8.66 -7.96
N GLN A 99 13.26 -7.67 -7.25
CA GLN A 99 14.72 -7.55 -7.09
C GLN A 99 15.35 -8.73 -6.36
N ARG A 100 14.68 -9.28 -5.33
CA ARG A 100 15.17 -10.45 -4.59
C ARG A 100 15.12 -11.71 -5.44
N TRP A 101 14.07 -11.86 -6.24
CA TRP A 101 13.95 -12.95 -7.21
C TRP A 101 15.09 -12.91 -8.23
N GLU A 102 15.38 -11.74 -8.80
CA GLU A 102 16.48 -11.56 -9.77
C GLU A 102 17.86 -11.91 -9.17
N LYS A 103 18.03 -11.75 -7.86
CA LYS A 103 19.24 -12.13 -7.12
C LYS A 103 19.28 -13.60 -6.70
N GLY A 104 18.26 -14.39 -7.03
CA GLY A 104 18.13 -15.79 -6.62
C GLY A 104 17.71 -16.01 -5.16
N ASP A 105 17.36 -14.95 -4.43
CA ASP A 105 16.90 -15.03 -3.04
C ASP A 105 15.39 -15.28 -3.00
N VAL A 106 15.01 -16.53 -3.29
CA VAL A 106 13.61 -16.98 -3.41
C VAL A 106 12.84 -16.76 -2.11
N ALA A 107 13.46 -17.04 -0.96
CA ALA A 107 12.81 -16.91 0.34
C ALA A 107 12.44 -15.44 0.64
N ALA A 108 13.37 -14.50 0.41
CA ALA A 108 13.10 -13.08 0.61
C ALA A 108 12.12 -12.54 -0.46
N ALA A 109 12.18 -13.02 -1.70
CA ALA A 109 11.24 -12.65 -2.75
C ALA A 109 9.80 -13.00 -2.35
N ARG A 110 9.58 -14.23 -1.87
CA ARG A 110 8.28 -14.69 -1.40
C ARG A 110 7.78 -13.90 -0.17
N ALA A 111 8.66 -13.62 0.78
CA ALA A 111 8.30 -12.82 1.96
C ALA A 111 7.88 -11.39 1.56
N ALA A 112 8.64 -10.75 0.68
CA ALA A 112 8.32 -9.41 0.19
C ALA A 112 7.02 -9.38 -0.64
N LEU A 113 6.76 -10.41 -1.45
CA LEU A 113 5.50 -10.55 -2.19
C LEU A 113 4.29 -10.67 -1.25
N ALA A 114 4.41 -11.49 -0.20
CA ALA A 114 3.36 -11.62 0.80
C ALA A 114 3.07 -10.28 1.51
N THR A 115 4.12 -9.53 1.88
CA THR A 115 3.96 -8.17 2.41
C THR A 115 3.23 -7.27 1.41
N ALA A 116 3.63 -7.31 0.13
CA ALA A 116 3.00 -6.48 -0.90
C ALA A 116 1.49 -6.72 -1.00
N LEU A 117 1.08 -7.99 -1.08
CA LEU A 117 -0.33 -8.37 -1.19
C LEU A 117 -1.13 -7.98 0.06
N SER A 118 -0.55 -8.12 1.26
CA SER A 118 -1.22 -7.77 2.52
C SER A 118 -1.51 -6.26 2.67
N LEU A 119 -0.73 -5.41 2.00
CA LEU A 119 -0.83 -3.95 2.10
C LEU A 119 -1.48 -3.31 0.86
N ALA A 120 -1.98 -4.12 -0.07
CA ALA A 120 -2.43 -3.61 -1.37
C ALA A 120 -3.71 -2.77 -1.29
N HIS A 121 -4.59 -2.98 -0.31
CA HIS A 121 -5.88 -2.25 -0.17
C HIS A 121 -6.68 -2.11 -1.48
N GLY A 122 -6.72 -3.18 -2.28
CA GLY A 122 -7.43 -3.19 -3.57
C GLY A 122 -6.68 -2.50 -4.71
N TRP A 123 -5.39 -2.19 -4.54
CA TRP A 123 -4.55 -1.66 -5.61
C TRP A 123 -4.21 -2.76 -6.62
N ASP A 124 -5.00 -2.78 -7.70
CA ASP A 124 -4.91 -3.70 -8.83
C ASP A 124 -3.49 -3.88 -9.37
N ARG A 125 -2.69 -2.81 -9.43
CA ARG A 125 -1.29 -2.86 -9.90
C ARG A 125 -0.42 -3.86 -9.13
N THR A 126 -0.63 -4.06 -7.82
CA THR A 126 0.15 -5.05 -7.06
C THR A 126 -0.13 -6.47 -7.55
N TRP A 127 -1.38 -6.77 -7.89
CA TRP A 127 -1.80 -8.07 -8.41
C TRP A 127 -1.27 -8.34 -9.82
N ALA A 128 -1.28 -7.33 -10.70
CA ALA A 128 -0.68 -7.45 -12.03
C ALA A 128 0.81 -7.78 -11.95
N ARG A 129 1.55 -7.11 -11.06
CA ARG A 129 2.98 -7.37 -10.86
C ARG A 129 3.25 -8.74 -10.23
N ALA A 130 2.41 -9.16 -9.28
CA ALA A 130 2.48 -10.50 -8.69
C ALA A 130 2.31 -11.59 -9.75
N ALA A 131 1.32 -11.45 -10.65
CA ALA A 131 1.10 -12.38 -11.77
C ALA A 131 2.33 -12.46 -12.70
N ARG A 132 2.91 -11.31 -13.08
CA ARG A 132 4.13 -11.26 -13.90
C ARG A 132 5.33 -11.92 -13.20
N LEU A 133 5.46 -11.74 -11.89
CA LEU A 133 6.51 -12.37 -11.10
C LEU A 133 6.33 -13.89 -11.07
N ALA A 134 5.11 -14.39 -10.84
CA ALA A 134 4.80 -15.82 -10.89
C ALA A 134 5.10 -16.43 -12.27
N MET A 135 4.75 -15.74 -13.37
CA MET A 135 5.11 -16.19 -14.71
C MET A 135 6.64 -16.27 -14.92
N ARG A 136 7.41 -15.30 -14.41
CA ARG A 136 8.88 -15.35 -14.45
C ARG A 136 9.46 -16.47 -13.59
N GLN A 137 8.74 -16.91 -12.57
CA GLN A 137 9.07 -18.07 -11.73
C GLN A 137 8.71 -19.40 -12.40
N GLY A 138 7.95 -19.37 -13.51
CA GLY A 138 7.40 -20.56 -14.15
C GLY A 138 6.17 -21.12 -13.43
N ASP A 139 5.62 -20.41 -12.45
CA ASP A 139 4.46 -20.84 -11.66
C ASP A 139 3.16 -20.32 -12.30
N THR A 140 2.66 -21.08 -13.27
CA THR A 140 1.44 -20.75 -14.00
C THR A 140 0.18 -20.84 -13.13
N ALA A 141 0.18 -21.71 -12.11
CA ALA A 141 -0.93 -21.86 -11.19
C ALA A 141 -1.06 -20.59 -10.32
N LEU A 142 0.04 -20.14 -9.73
CA LEU A 142 0.05 -18.93 -8.93
C LEU A 142 -0.20 -17.66 -9.78
N ALA A 143 0.31 -17.63 -11.01
CA ALA A 143 -0.01 -16.55 -11.94
C ALA A 143 -1.52 -16.47 -12.21
N ARG A 144 -2.21 -17.61 -12.39
CA ARG A 144 -3.67 -17.66 -12.56
C ARG A 144 -4.41 -17.11 -11.34
N GLU A 145 -3.97 -17.46 -10.13
CA GLU A 145 -4.56 -16.92 -8.90
C GLU A 145 -4.42 -15.41 -8.80
N TYR A 146 -3.24 -14.87 -9.10
CA TYR A 146 -3.01 -13.43 -9.08
C TYR A 146 -3.79 -12.69 -10.18
N LEU A 147 -3.94 -13.30 -11.36
CA LEU A 147 -4.79 -12.77 -12.43
C LEU A 147 -6.28 -12.78 -12.04
N ALA A 148 -6.75 -13.79 -11.29
CA ALA A 148 -8.11 -13.80 -10.77
C ALA A 148 -8.34 -12.67 -9.74
N GLY A 149 -7.34 -12.40 -8.89
CA GLY A 149 -7.33 -11.24 -8.00
C GLY A 149 -7.39 -9.92 -8.76
N LEU A 150 -6.53 -9.75 -9.77
CA LEU A 150 -6.56 -8.60 -10.67
C LEU A 150 -7.92 -8.46 -11.36
N ARG A 151 -8.54 -9.55 -11.80
CA ARG A 151 -9.84 -9.55 -12.49
C ARG A 151 -10.95 -9.02 -11.60
N THR A 152 -10.91 -9.37 -10.33
CA THR A 152 -11.92 -8.96 -9.34
C THR A 152 -11.87 -7.44 -9.12
N LEU A 153 -10.67 -6.86 -9.17
CA LEU A 153 -10.45 -5.42 -8.99
C LEU A 153 -10.63 -4.64 -10.28
N ASN A 154 -10.12 -5.17 -11.40
CA ASN A 154 -10.04 -4.50 -12.68
C ASN A 154 -10.11 -5.51 -13.86
N PRO A 155 -11.32 -5.93 -14.26
CA PRO A 155 -11.49 -6.91 -15.35
C PRO A 155 -11.01 -6.38 -16.71
N GLY A 156 -11.04 -5.06 -16.91
CA GLY A 156 -10.51 -4.43 -18.13
C GLY A 156 -9.00 -4.56 -18.25
N TRP A 157 -8.26 -4.42 -17.14
CA TRP A 157 -6.81 -4.59 -17.14
C TRP A 157 -6.41 -6.05 -17.36
N VAL A 158 -7.11 -7.04 -16.78
CA VAL A 158 -6.78 -8.46 -17.04
C VAL A 158 -6.75 -8.80 -18.53
N LYS A 159 -7.69 -8.28 -19.31
CA LYS A 159 -7.71 -8.47 -20.78
C LYS A 159 -6.43 -7.95 -21.45
N GLN A 160 -6.00 -6.76 -21.07
CA GLN A 160 -4.76 -6.15 -21.58
C GLN A 160 -3.52 -6.93 -21.12
N GLU A 161 -3.53 -7.38 -19.86
CA GLU A 161 -2.45 -8.13 -19.25
C GLU A 161 -2.24 -9.46 -19.97
N LEU A 162 -3.32 -10.21 -20.21
CA LEU A 162 -3.29 -11.50 -20.92
C LEU A 162 -2.88 -11.39 -22.40
N ALA A 163 -2.93 -10.20 -22.99
CA ALA A 163 -2.43 -9.98 -24.35
C ALA A 163 -0.89 -9.93 -24.43
N LEU A 164 -0.19 -9.81 -23.29
CA LEU A 164 1.27 -9.80 -23.26
C LEU A 164 1.84 -11.19 -23.61
N PRO A 165 2.95 -11.27 -24.39
CA PRO A 165 3.59 -12.54 -24.74
C PRO A 165 4.01 -13.37 -23.52
N LEU A 166 4.24 -12.72 -22.37
CA LEU A 166 4.56 -13.36 -21.10
C LEU A 166 3.53 -14.44 -20.71
N TYR A 167 2.26 -14.27 -21.08
CA TYR A 167 1.16 -15.18 -20.73
C TYR A 167 0.84 -16.19 -21.83
N ALA A 168 1.67 -16.33 -22.86
CA ALA A 168 1.53 -17.40 -23.86
C ALA A 168 1.41 -18.80 -23.23
N PRO A 169 2.13 -19.16 -22.13
CA PRO A 169 1.95 -20.46 -21.48
C PRO A 169 0.57 -20.71 -20.85
N LEU A 170 -0.25 -19.66 -20.69
CA LEU A 170 -1.64 -19.78 -20.20
C LEU A 170 -2.67 -19.87 -21.33
N GLN A 171 -2.25 -19.86 -22.60
CA GLN A 171 -3.17 -20.04 -23.73
C GLN A 171 -3.81 -21.42 -23.70
N GLY A 172 -5.12 -21.49 -23.93
CA GLY A 172 -5.89 -22.74 -23.92
C GLY A 172 -6.30 -23.22 -22.53
N ASP A 173 -5.93 -22.49 -21.48
CA ASP A 173 -6.47 -22.68 -20.14
C ASP A 173 -7.93 -22.22 -20.08
N ALA A 174 -8.87 -23.15 -19.90
CA ALA A 174 -10.30 -22.87 -19.95
C ALA A 174 -10.76 -21.75 -19.00
N VAL A 175 -10.09 -21.60 -17.85
CA VAL A 175 -10.43 -20.56 -16.87
C VAL A 175 -9.93 -19.20 -17.35
N VAL A 176 -8.69 -19.14 -17.83
CA VAL A 176 -8.06 -17.88 -18.30
C VAL A 176 -8.66 -17.40 -19.62
N GLU A 177 -9.01 -18.32 -20.52
CA GLU A 177 -9.64 -17.99 -21.80
C GLU A 177 -10.99 -17.28 -21.63
N ALA A 178 -11.75 -17.62 -20.57
CA ALA A 178 -12.98 -16.92 -20.23
C ALA A 178 -12.77 -15.45 -19.78
N TRP A 179 -11.53 -15.01 -19.59
CA TRP A 179 -11.19 -13.65 -19.16
C TRP A 179 -10.67 -12.75 -20.28
N ARG A 180 -10.32 -13.33 -21.43
CA ARG A 180 -9.88 -12.58 -22.62
C ARG A 180 -11.05 -11.78 -23.23
#